data_AF-A0AB38GUG4-F1
#
_entry.id   AF-A0AB38GUG4-F1
#
_cell.length_a   1.000
_cell.length_b   1.000
_cell.length_c   1.000
_cell.angle_alpha   90.00
_cell.angle_beta   90.00
_cell.angle_gamma   90.00
#
_symmetry.space_group_name_H-M   'P 1'
#
loop_
_entity.id
_entity.type
_entity.pdbx_description
1 polymer ?
#
loop_
_entity_poly.entity_id
_entity_poly.type
_entity_poly.pdbx_seq_one_letter_code
_entity_poly.pdbx_strand_id
1 'polypeptide(L)' 'MAPEDWLQAEMQGEIVALVHSHPGGLPWLSEADRRLQVQSDLPWWLVCRGRFTSSAVCHILPGGALSTG' A
#
# COMPACT_ATOMS: atom_id res chain seq x y z
N MET A 1 -2.43 -5.54 9.67
CA MET A 1 -0.99 -5.67 9.99
C MET A 1 -0.85 -5.45 11.48
N ALA A 2 -0.08 -6.29 12.17
CA ALA A 2 0.15 -6.08 13.58
C ALA A 2 1.25 -5.00 13.78
N PRO A 3 1.20 -4.18 14.83
CA PRO A 3 2.21 -3.15 15.07
C PRO A 3 3.63 -3.72 15.21
N GLU A 4 3.75 -4.96 15.71
CA GLU A 4 5.05 -5.61 15.91
C GLU A 4 5.72 -5.94 14.57
N ASP A 5 4.94 -6.31 13.54
CA ASP A 5 5.45 -6.60 12.20
C ASP A 5 6.11 -5.35 11.58
N TRP A 6 5.49 -4.18 11.78
CA TRP A 6 6.01 -2.90 11.30
C TRP A 6 7.33 -2.55 11.98
N LEU A 7 7.36 -2.63 13.32
CA LEU A 7 8.56 -2.33 14.11
C LEU A 7 9.74 -3.22 13.70
N GLN A 8 9.49 -4.53 13.51
CA GLN A 8 10.54 -5.46 13.08
C GLN A 8 11.06 -5.15 11.68
N ALA A 9 10.19 -4.71 10.76
CA ALA A 9 10.60 -4.31 9.41
C ALA A 9 11.46 -3.03 9.44
N GLU A 10 11.07 -2.01 10.21
CA GLU A 10 11.87 -0.79 10.39
C GLU A 10 13.24 -1.08 11.00
N MET A 11 13.32 -2.05 11.92
CA MET A 11 14.60 -2.47 12.50
C MET A 11 15.53 -3.14 11.48
N GLN A 12 15.01 -3.70 10.39
CA GLN A 12 15.78 -4.37 9.35
C GLN A 12 16.16 -3.44 8.19
N GLY A 13 15.51 -2.27 8.08
CA GLY A 13 15.79 -1.28 7.04
C GLY A 13 14.60 -0.37 6.76
N GLU A 14 14.67 0.33 5.64
CA GLU A 14 13.59 1.20 5.18
C GLU A 14 12.43 0.37 4.59
N ILE A 15 11.21 0.63 5.05
CA ILE A 15 10.01 0.04 4.46
C ILE A 15 9.63 0.86 3.24
N VAL A 16 9.87 0.31 2.05
CA VAL A 16 9.63 1.03 0.78
C VAL A 16 8.26 0.77 0.16
N ALA A 17 7.59 -0.31 0.55
CA ALA A 17 6.28 -0.71 0.02
C ALA A 17 5.60 -1.75 0.92
N LEU A 18 4.27 -1.84 0.83
CA LEU A 18 3.51 -2.97 1.38
C LEU A 18 3.04 -3.89 0.26
N VAL A 19 3.14 -5.20 0.46
CA VAL A 19 2.71 -6.21 -0.54
C VAL A 19 1.57 -7.04 0.05
N HIS A 20 0.48 -7.19 -0.69
CA HIS A 20 -0.64 -8.06 -0.33
C HIS A 20 -1.14 -8.85 -1.55
N SER A 21 -1.87 -9.94 -1.32
CA SER A 21 -2.35 -10.81 -2.40
C SER A 21 -3.86 -11.01 -2.37
N HIS A 22 -4.49 -11.03 -3.55
CA HIS A 22 -5.89 -11.35 -3.75
C HIS A 22 -6.02 -12.66 -4.55
N PRO A 23 -5.93 -13.84 -3.90
CA PRO A 23 -6.09 -15.12 -4.57
C PRO A 23 -7.54 -15.27 -5.06
N GLY A 24 -7.75 -15.17 -6.38
CA GLY A 24 -9.07 -15.24 -7.02
C GLY A 24 -9.89 -13.95 -6.98
N GLY A 25 -9.38 -12.90 -6.33
CA GLY A 25 -10.05 -11.60 -6.22
C GLY A 25 -9.77 -10.67 -7.41
N LEU A 26 -10.20 -9.43 -7.25
CA LEU A 26 -10.06 -8.39 -8.27
C LEU A 26 -8.65 -7.79 -8.21
N PRO A 27 -8.04 -7.41 -9.35
CA PRO A 27 -6.68 -6.88 -9.44
C PRO A 27 -6.57 -5.40 -9.01
N TRP A 28 -7.38 -4.96 -8.06
CA TRP A 28 -7.34 -3.60 -7.50
C TRP A 28 -7.50 -3.63 -5.98
N LEU A 29 -6.98 -2.58 -5.34
CA LEU A 29 -7.13 -2.34 -3.90
C LEU A 29 -8.62 -2.21 -3.55
N SER A 30 -9.04 -2.94 -2.52
CA SER A 30 -10.35 -2.72 -1.90
C SER A 30 -10.38 -1.37 -1.17
N GLU A 31 -11.55 -0.93 -0.72
CA GLU A 31 -11.67 0.29 0.08
C GLU A 31 -10.86 0.21 1.38
N ALA A 32 -10.86 -0.96 2.03
CA ALA A 32 -10.07 -1.18 3.25
C ALA A 32 -8.56 -1.07 2.97
N ASP A 33 -8.10 -1.65 1.86
CA ASP A 33 -6.69 -1.56 1.46
C ASP A 33 -6.29 -0.13 1.12
N ARG A 34 -7.16 0.65 0.46
CA ARG A 34 -6.91 2.07 0.17
C ARG A 34 -6.79 2.91 1.43
N ARG A 35 -7.63 2.66 2.44
CA ARG A 35 -7.53 3.36 3.73
C ARG A 35 -6.21 3.07 4.42
N LEU A 36 -5.78 1.81 4.42
CA LEU A 36 -4.48 1.41 4.96
C LEU A 36 -3.31 1.94 4.13
N GLN A 37 -3.47 2.05 2.81
CA GLN A 37 -2.49 2.67 1.93
C GLN A 37 -2.25 4.14 2.27
N VAL A 38 -3.32 4.91 2.47
CA VAL A 38 -3.20 6.32 2.89
C VAL A 38 -2.61 6.43 4.31
N GLN A 39 -2.99 5.54 5.23
CA GLN A 39 -2.45 5.54 6.60
C GLN A 39 -0.97 5.17 6.68
N SER A 40 -0.52 4.24 5.84
CA SER A 40 0.89 3.82 5.80
C SER A 40 1.77 4.79 5.02
N ASP A 41 1.18 5.62 4.16
CA ASP A 41 1.90 6.54 3.27
C ASP A 41 2.98 5.85 2.40
N LEU A 42 2.71 4.59 2.03
CA LEU A 42 3.61 3.78 1.23
C LEU A 42 2.92 3.26 -0.03
N PRO A 43 3.65 3.04 -1.14
CA PRO A 43 3.10 2.35 -2.29
C PRO A 43 2.69 0.92 -1.92
N TRP A 44 1.57 0.45 -2.47
CA TRP A 44 1.06 -0.91 -2.25
C TRP A 44 1.18 -1.73 -3.51
N TRP A 45 1.74 -2.93 -3.40
CA TRP A 45 1.83 -3.89 -4.49
C TRP A 45 0.83 -5.02 -4.27
N LEU A 46 -0.07 -5.20 -5.23
CA LEU A 46 -1.03 -6.28 -5.24
C LEU A 46 -0.53 -7.42 -6.09
N VAL A 47 -0.55 -8.63 -5.53
CA VAL A 47 -0.32 -9.88 -6.26
C VAL A 47 -1.66 -10.53 -6.56
N CYS A 48 -2.02 -10.60 -7.84
CA CYS A 48 -3.25 -11.25 -8.29
C CYS A 48 -2.95 -12.14 -9.49
N ARG A 49 -3.31 -13.43 -9.41
CA ARG A 49 -3.12 -14.41 -10.49
C ARG A 49 -1.69 -14.44 -11.06
N GLY A 50 -0.69 -14.37 -10.19
CA GLY A 50 0.73 -14.37 -10.57
C GLY A 50 1.23 -13.09 -11.22
N ARG A 51 0.45 -11.99 -11.18
CA ARG A 51 0.87 -10.66 -11.67
C ARG A 51 0.97 -9.68 -10.51
N PHE A 52 1.99 -8.81 -10.58
CA PHE A 52 2.18 -7.70 -9.67
C PHE A 52 1.55 -6.44 -10.27
N THR A 53 0.79 -5.70 -9.46
CA THR A 53 0.25 -4.39 -9.81
C THR A 53 0.61 -3.41 -8.70
N SER A 54 1.36 -2.35 -9.02
CA SER A 54 1.69 -1.29 -8.06
C SER A 54 0.62 -0.21 -8.08
N SER A 55 0.26 0.29 -6.89
CA SER A 55 -0.58 1.45 -6.69
C SER A 55 0.22 2.47 -5.88
N ALA A 56 0.44 3.66 -6.43
CA ALA A 56 1.00 4.76 -5.66
C ALA A 56 -0.04 5.25 -4.64
N VAL A 57 0.41 5.77 -3.50
CA VAL A 57 -0.47 6.55 -2.61
C VAL A 57 -0.83 7.82 -3.35
N CYS A 58 -2.09 8.24 -3.27
CA CYS A 58 -2.49 9.53 -3.79
C CYS A 58 -3.00 10.39 -2.64
N HIS A 59 -2.30 11.50 -2.39
CA HIS A 59 -2.72 12.51 -1.42
C HIS A 59 -3.38 13.67 -2.12
N ILE A 60 -4.48 14.14 -1.56
CA ILE A 60 -5.08 15.41 -1.96
C ILE A 60 -4.48 16.48 -1.06
N LEU A 61 -3.62 17.31 -1.64
CA LEU A 61 -3.04 18.45 -0.94
C LEU A 61 -4.10 19.55 -0.72
N PRO A 62 -3.92 20.42 0.30
CA PRO A 62 -4.74 21.62 0.45
C PRO A 62 -4.71 22.42 -0.86
N GLY A 63 -5.88 22.63 -1.47
CA GLY A 63 -6.01 23.27 -2.79
C GLY A 63 -6.38 22.33 -3.94
N GLY A 64 -6.56 21.03 -3.67
CA GLY A 64 -7.09 20.06 -4.65
C GLY A 64 -6.06 19.47 -5.61
N ALA A 65 -4.77 19.75 -5.39
CA ALA A 65 -3.70 19.11 -6.14
C ALA A 65 -3.52 17.65 -5.69
N LEU A 66 -3.29 16.75 -6.65
CA LEU A 66 -2.93 15.36 -6.38
C LEU A 66 -1.41 15.25 -6.28
N SER A 67 -0.92 14.65 -5.19
CA SER A 67 0.48 14.27 -5.03
C SER A 67 0.57 12.74 -4.93
N THR A 68 1.60 12.15 -5.52
CA THR A 68 1.89 10.72 -5.42
C THR A 68 3.06 10.38 -4.50
N GLY A 69 3.56 11.39 -3.77
CA GLY A 69 4.91 11.33 -3.17
C GLY A 69 5.98 11.66 -4.19
#